data_AF-A0AB38BTL3-F1
#
_entry.id   AF-A0AB38BTL3-F1
#
_cell.length_a   1.000
_cell.length_b   1.000
_cell.length_c   1.000
_cell.angle_alpha   90.00
_cell.angle_beta   90.00
_cell.angle_gamma   90.00
#
_symmetry.space_group_name_H-M   'P 1'
#
loop_
_entity.id
_entity.type
_entity.pdbx_description
1 polymer ?
#
loop_
_entity_poly.entity_id
_entity_poly.type
_entity_poly.pdbx_seq_one_letter_code
_entity_poly.pdbx_strand_id
1 'polypeptide(L)'
;MQDDDFSLFRSETRGVKPLKHEHADVGKPKTDRKMLARLRQSATVRTDSVTVDGLSDQFVIDVGPEDVLSWSRDGVQEGQMRKLKLGQISFEGSLDLHGMSVEVARETLWEFLAEATRLEIRCVRVTHGKAVRLDGKRPMIKSHVNTWLRQHSQVLGFCSCLAKHGGAGAVYVILRRIMMEGRDE
;
A
#
# COMPACT_ATOMS: atom_id res chain seq x y z
N MET A 1 13.88 33.96 12.58
CA MET A 1 12.82 34.94 12.23
C MET A 1 11.68 34.18 11.56
N GLN A 2 10.83 33.51 12.36
CA GLN A 2 9.74 32.67 11.87
C GLN A 2 8.54 32.82 12.82
N ASP A 3 8.18 34.07 13.16
CA ASP A 3 7.11 34.38 14.13
C ASP A 3 6.12 35.48 13.64
N ASP A 4 6.15 35.86 12.35
CA ASP A 4 5.38 37.02 11.86
C ASP A 4 4.01 36.69 11.25
N ASP A 5 3.82 35.50 10.68
CA ASP A 5 2.59 35.22 9.92
C ASP A 5 1.39 34.90 10.84
N PHE A 6 1.67 34.13 11.90
CA PHE A 6 0.66 33.75 12.89
C PHE A 6 0.26 34.91 13.81
N SER A 7 1.19 35.83 14.07
CA SER A 7 0.95 37.02 14.88
C SER A 7 0.12 38.05 14.10
N LEU A 8 0.40 38.23 12.81
CA LEU A 8 -0.39 39.05 11.88
C LEU A 8 -1.81 38.50 11.70
N PHE A 9 -1.97 37.19 11.51
CA PHE A 9 -3.30 36.59 11.41
C PHE A 9 -4.13 36.81 12.68
N ARG A 10 -3.50 36.75 13.86
CA ARG A 10 -4.17 36.97 15.14
C ARG A 10 -4.58 38.42 15.36
N SER A 11 -3.85 39.40 14.82
CA SER A 11 -4.27 40.80 14.86
C SER A 11 -5.43 41.07 13.92
N GLU A 12 -5.42 40.49 12.72
CA GLU A 12 -6.50 40.67 11.72
C GLU A 12 -7.80 40.00 12.15
N THR A 13 -7.72 38.92 12.94
CA THR A 13 -8.91 38.20 13.42
C THR A 13 -9.38 38.64 14.82
N ARG A 14 -8.82 39.70 15.40
CA ARG A 14 -9.27 40.24 16.69
C ARG A 14 -10.71 40.78 16.57
N GLY A 15 -11.64 40.14 17.27
CA GLY A 15 -13.03 40.59 17.38
C GLY A 15 -14.04 39.73 16.63
N VAL A 16 -13.59 38.69 15.92
CA VAL A 16 -14.52 37.70 15.35
C VAL A 16 -15.18 36.91 16.48
N LYS A 17 -16.51 36.95 16.55
CA LYS A 17 -17.27 36.09 17.45
C LYS A 17 -17.37 34.70 16.81
N PRO A 18 -16.90 33.64 17.49
CA PRO A 18 -17.10 32.28 17.02
C PRO A 18 -18.60 32.02 16.82
N LEU A 19 -18.96 31.46 15.66
CA LEU A 19 -20.32 31.02 15.41
C LEU A 19 -20.63 29.86 16.38
N LYS A 20 -21.73 30.00 17.12
CA LYS A 20 -22.27 28.89 17.90
C LYS A 20 -22.90 27.92 16.92
N HIS A 21 -22.20 26.81 16.66
CA HIS A 21 -22.81 25.67 15.99
C HIS A 21 -23.71 24.94 16.99
N GLU A 22 -25.01 25.16 16.89
CA GLU A 22 -25.99 24.25 17.50
C GLU A 22 -26.00 22.94 16.71
N HIS A 23 -25.22 21.99 17.18
CA HIS A 23 -25.41 20.60 16.77
C HIS A 23 -26.59 20.04 17.57
N ALA A 24 -27.57 19.47 16.88
CA ALA A 24 -28.57 18.64 17.53
C ALA A 24 -27.83 17.49 18.26
N ASP A 25 -28.05 17.35 19.57
CA ASP A 25 -27.58 16.18 20.31
C ASP A 25 -28.38 14.97 19.83
N VAL A 26 -27.82 14.24 18.86
CA VAL A 26 -28.41 13.01 18.32
C VAL A 26 -28.25 11.82 19.30
N GLY A 27 -27.69 12.07 20.49
CA GLY A 27 -27.33 11.03 21.44
C GLY A 27 -26.19 10.15 20.94
N LYS A 28 -25.65 9.31 21.82
CA LYS A 28 -24.71 8.27 21.40
C LYS A 28 -25.48 7.22 20.61
N PRO A 29 -25.02 6.81 19.41
CA PRO A 29 -25.68 5.73 18.68
C PRO A 29 -25.77 4.50 19.58
N LYS A 30 -27.00 3.99 19.76
CA LYS A 30 -27.23 2.76 20.55
C LYS A 30 -26.41 1.66 19.91
N THR A 31 -25.40 1.19 20.64
CA THR A 31 -24.52 0.15 20.14
C THR A 31 -25.33 -1.15 20.09
N ASP A 32 -25.67 -1.60 18.88
CA ASP A 32 -26.41 -2.85 18.71
C ASP A 32 -25.52 -4.01 19.14
N ARG A 33 -25.77 -4.52 20.36
CA ARG A 33 -25.03 -5.63 20.96
C ARG A 33 -25.12 -6.90 20.11
N LYS A 34 -26.20 -7.09 19.34
CA LYS A 34 -26.34 -8.24 18.43
C LYS A 34 -25.45 -8.05 17.21
N MET A 35 -25.39 -6.84 16.66
CA MET A 35 -24.47 -6.51 15.56
C MET A 35 -23.02 -6.68 16.00
N LEU A 36 -22.65 -6.18 17.18
CA LEU A 36 -21.32 -6.37 17.76
C LEU A 36 -20.98 -7.85 18.05
N ALA A 37 -21.95 -8.64 18.49
CA ALA A 37 -21.77 -10.08 18.70
C ALA A 37 -21.57 -10.82 17.37
N ARG A 38 -22.33 -10.46 16.33
CA ARG A 38 -22.15 -10.99 14.97
C ARG A 38 -20.79 -10.63 14.39
N LEU A 39 -20.36 -9.36 14.53
CA LEU A 39 -19.02 -8.91 14.08
C LEU A 39 -17.89 -9.65 14.80
N ARG A 40 -18.05 -9.91 16.11
CA ARG A 40 -17.10 -10.73 16.86
C ARG A 40 -17.09 -12.18 16.41
N GLN A 41 -18.27 -12.77 16.19
CA GLN A 41 -18.41 -14.14 15.70
C GLN A 41 -17.80 -14.31 14.30
N SER A 42 -18.05 -13.38 13.38
CA SER A 42 -17.43 -13.41 12.04
C SER A 42 -15.91 -13.22 12.08
N ALA A 43 -15.40 -12.43 13.02
CA ALA A 43 -13.95 -12.28 13.22
C ALA A 43 -13.28 -13.54 13.81
N THR A 44 -14.04 -14.37 14.54
CA THR A 44 -13.54 -15.65 15.10
C THR A 44 -13.67 -16.83 14.15
N VAL A 45 -14.60 -16.77 13.19
CA VAL A 45 -14.69 -17.77 12.12
C VAL A 45 -13.58 -17.47 11.13
N ARG A 46 -12.37 -17.94 11.44
CA ARG A 46 -11.33 -18.13 10.44
C ARG A 46 -11.81 -19.25 9.53
N THR A 47 -12.20 -18.91 8.31
CA THR A 47 -12.20 -19.89 7.23
C THR A 47 -10.73 -20.16 6.95
N ASP A 48 -10.11 -21.08 7.71
CA ASP A 48 -8.72 -21.50 7.51
C ASP A 48 -8.63 -22.33 6.22
N SER A 49 -8.89 -21.71 5.07
CA SER A 49 -8.29 -22.16 3.83
C SER A 49 -6.84 -21.71 3.89
N VAL A 50 -5.94 -22.62 4.28
CA VAL A 50 -4.50 -22.39 4.16
C VAL A 50 -4.18 -22.24 2.68
N THR A 51 -4.21 -21.00 2.19
CA THR A 51 -3.78 -20.66 0.83
C THR A 51 -2.26 -20.70 0.83
N VAL A 52 -1.70 -21.75 0.20
CA VAL A 52 -0.26 -21.83 -0.02
C VAL A 52 0.08 -20.88 -1.16
N ASP A 53 0.36 -19.63 -0.82
CA ASP A 53 0.82 -18.58 -1.74
C ASP A 53 2.35 -18.69 -2.03
N GLY A 54 3.06 -19.56 -1.33
CA GLY A 54 4.51 -19.76 -1.49
C GLY A 54 5.36 -18.58 -1.00
N LEU A 55 4.78 -17.61 -0.30
CA LEU A 55 5.51 -16.49 0.31
C LEU A 55 5.98 -16.89 1.72
N SER A 56 7.23 -16.59 2.06
CA SER A 56 7.77 -16.90 3.39
C SER A 56 7.92 -15.62 4.22
N ASP A 57 7.31 -15.64 5.41
CA ASP A 57 7.51 -14.62 6.44
C ASP A 57 8.69 -14.97 7.38
N GLN A 58 9.30 -16.15 7.21
CA GLN A 58 10.36 -16.62 8.10
C GLN A 58 11.69 -15.86 7.92
N PHE A 59 11.90 -15.28 6.73
CA PHE A 59 13.09 -14.50 6.39
C PHE A 59 12.71 -13.21 5.67
N VAL A 60 12.56 -12.13 6.44
CA VAL A 60 12.21 -10.80 5.94
C VAL A 60 13.46 -9.94 5.77
N ILE A 61 13.57 -9.24 4.64
CA ILE A 61 14.67 -8.31 4.37
C ILE A 61 14.30 -6.98 5.02
N ASP A 62 14.97 -6.67 6.13
CA ASP A 62 14.82 -5.39 6.82
C ASP A 62 15.28 -4.24 5.90
N VAL A 63 14.43 -3.21 5.78
CA VAL A 63 14.69 -2.01 4.98
C VAL A 63 14.21 -0.79 5.74
N GLY A 64 14.96 0.31 5.65
CA GLY A 64 14.64 1.58 6.30
C GLY A 64 13.44 2.28 5.67
N PRO A 65 12.80 3.25 6.37
CA PRO A 65 11.64 3.98 5.86
C PRO A 65 11.90 4.74 4.55
N GLU A 66 13.08 5.34 4.40
CA GLU A 66 13.47 6.12 3.21
C GLU A 66 14.28 5.31 2.19
N ASP A 67 14.58 4.05 2.46
CA ASP A 67 15.36 3.21 1.54
C ASP A 67 14.65 3.06 0.20
N VAL A 68 15.40 3.27 -0.88
CA VAL A 68 14.88 3.10 -2.23
C VAL A 68 14.97 1.62 -2.59
N LEU A 69 13.83 1.03 -2.89
CA LEU A 69 13.75 -0.37 -3.30
C LEU A 69 14.00 -0.47 -4.81
N SER A 70 14.79 -1.47 -5.21
CA SER A 70 14.99 -1.82 -6.60
C SER A 70 15.41 -3.28 -6.69
N TRP A 71 14.70 -4.05 -7.51
CA TRP A 71 15.04 -5.44 -7.78
C TRP A 71 14.47 -5.87 -9.13
N SER A 72 15.15 -6.80 -9.78
CA SER A 72 14.68 -7.46 -10.99
C SER A 72 15.14 -8.90 -10.99
N ARG A 73 14.32 -9.76 -11.60
CA ARG A 73 14.64 -11.14 -11.88
C ARG A 73 15.69 -11.22 -13.00
N ASP A 74 16.46 -12.31 -13.00
CA ASP A 74 17.44 -12.57 -14.04
C ASP A 74 16.77 -12.62 -15.42
N GLY A 75 17.45 -12.04 -16.42
CA GLY A 75 16.94 -11.95 -17.80
C GLY A 75 16.03 -10.74 -18.08
N VAL A 76 15.69 -9.93 -17.08
CA VAL A 76 15.00 -8.65 -17.32
C VAL A 76 16.00 -7.63 -17.89
N GLN A 77 15.64 -7.01 -19.02
CA GLN A 77 16.48 -6.03 -19.67
C GLN A 77 16.64 -4.76 -18.81
N GLU A 78 17.88 -4.29 -18.63
CA GLU A 78 18.16 -3.08 -17.85
C GLU A 78 17.39 -1.85 -18.36
N GLY A 79 17.23 -1.74 -19.68
CA GLY A 79 16.46 -0.67 -20.32
C GLY A 79 15.00 -0.62 -19.84
N GLN A 80 14.40 -1.78 -19.55
CA GLN A 80 13.03 -1.86 -19.02
C GLN A 80 12.97 -1.37 -17.57
N MET A 81 13.92 -1.78 -16.73
CA MET A 81 14.02 -1.30 -15.35
C MET A 81 14.32 0.21 -15.29
N ARG A 82 15.12 0.73 -16.22
CA ARG A 82 15.36 2.17 -16.34
C ARG A 82 14.08 2.94 -16.68
N LYS A 83 13.29 2.45 -17.64
CA LYS A 83 11.98 3.04 -17.98
C LYS A 83 11.01 3.01 -16.79
N LEU A 84 11.00 1.92 -16.04
CA LEU A 84 10.19 1.79 -14.83
C LEU A 84 10.58 2.83 -13.77
N LYS A 85 11.89 2.96 -13.48
CA LYS A 85 12.42 3.91 -12.50
C LYS A 85 12.12 5.36 -12.86
N LEU A 86 12.10 5.67 -14.16
CA LEU A 86 11.72 6.98 -14.69
C LEU A 86 10.19 7.19 -14.75
N GLY A 87 9.38 6.20 -14.38
CA GLY A 87 7.91 6.27 -14.47
C GLY A 87 7.39 6.38 -15.91
N GLN A 88 8.16 5.90 -16.89
CA GLN A 88 7.80 5.92 -18.32
C GLN A 88 6.91 4.73 -18.71
N ILE A 89 6.75 3.76 -17.80
CA ILE A 89 5.80 2.66 -17.94
C ILE A 89 4.59 3.03 -17.09
N SER A 90 3.47 3.34 -17.73
CA SER A 90 2.20 3.61 -17.04
C SER A 90 1.78 2.39 -16.24
N PHE A 91 1.33 2.62 -15.00
CA PHE A 91 0.68 1.58 -14.20
C PHE A 91 -0.82 1.66 -14.43
N GLU A 92 -1.48 0.50 -14.52
CA GLU A 92 -2.92 0.40 -14.78
C GLU A 92 -3.68 -0.14 -13.55
N GLY A 93 -2.97 -0.77 -12.61
CA GLY A 93 -3.50 -1.18 -11.32
C GLY A 93 -2.80 -0.46 -10.16
N SER A 94 -3.53 -0.19 -9.09
CA SER A 94 -2.96 0.34 -7.85
C SER A 94 -3.55 -0.37 -6.64
N LEU A 95 -2.68 -0.72 -5.70
CA LEU A 95 -3.03 -1.27 -4.39
C LEU A 95 -2.47 -0.38 -3.28
N ASP A 96 -3.24 -0.22 -2.20
CA ASP A 96 -2.79 0.45 -1.00
C ASP A 96 -2.86 -0.50 0.19
N LEU A 97 -1.70 -0.73 0.81
CA LEU A 97 -1.46 -1.61 1.95
C LEU A 97 -1.15 -0.82 3.23
N HIS A 98 -1.15 0.51 3.17
CA HIS A 98 -0.75 1.31 4.33
C HIS A 98 -1.66 1.02 5.53
N GLY A 99 -1.06 0.81 6.70
CA GLY A 99 -1.81 0.62 7.94
C GLY A 99 -2.47 -0.75 8.11
N MET A 100 -2.43 -1.63 7.11
CA MET A 100 -2.89 -3.01 7.25
C MET A 100 -1.98 -3.82 8.19
N SER A 101 -2.52 -4.91 8.75
CA SER A 101 -1.67 -5.92 9.40
C SER A 101 -0.88 -6.68 8.33
N VAL A 102 0.20 -7.34 8.74
CA VAL A 102 1.06 -8.09 7.81
C VAL A 102 0.26 -9.18 7.10
N GLU A 103 -0.58 -9.89 7.83
CA GLU A 103 -1.39 -11.00 7.32
C GLU A 103 -2.40 -10.50 6.27
N VAL A 104 -3.15 -9.44 6.59
CA VAL A 104 -4.13 -8.85 5.66
C VAL A 104 -3.43 -8.26 4.44
N ALA A 105 -2.29 -7.58 4.63
CA ALA A 105 -1.54 -7.02 3.52
C ALA A 105 -1.00 -8.09 2.56
N ARG A 106 -0.61 -9.25 3.10
CA ARG A 106 -0.13 -10.40 2.33
C ARG A 106 -1.23 -10.97 1.44
N GLU A 107 -2.38 -11.30 2.03
CA GLU A 107 -3.55 -11.82 1.30
C GLU A 107 -4.01 -10.82 0.22
N THR A 108 -4.14 -9.54 0.60
CA THR A 108 -4.56 -8.48 -0.32
C THR A 108 -3.57 -8.31 -1.48
N LEU A 109 -2.25 -8.34 -1.21
CA LEU A 109 -1.23 -8.26 -2.26
C LEU A 109 -1.31 -9.46 -3.20
N TRP A 110 -1.50 -10.66 -2.66
CA TRP A 110 -1.59 -11.89 -3.44
C TRP A 110 -2.79 -11.86 -4.40
N GLU A 111 -3.97 -11.55 -3.89
CA GLU A 111 -5.20 -11.44 -4.69
C GLU A 111 -5.08 -10.35 -5.76
N PHE A 112 -4.51 -9.20 -5.40
CA PHE A 112 -4.29 -8.10 -6.34
C PHE A 112 -3.35 -8.48 -7.50
N LEU A 113 -2.24 -9.17 -7.21
CA LEU A 113 -1.29 -9.60 -8.24
C LEU A 113 -1.88 -10.70 -9.13
N ALA A 114 -2.66 -11.62 -8.55
CA ALA A 114 -3.38 -12.64 -9.31
C ALA A 114 -4.38 -11.99 -10.28
N GLU A 115 -5.17 -11.03 -9.79
CA GLU A 115 -6.15 -10.31 -10.60
C GLU A 115 -5.49 -9.46 -11.69
N ALA A 116 -4.41 -8.72 -11.36
CA ALA A 116 -3.66 -7.94 -12.33
C ALA A 116 -3.07 -8.84 -13.44
N THR A 117 -2.61 -10.04 -13.09
CA THR A 117 -2.12 -11.02 -14.06
C THR A 117 -3.25 -11.52 -14.96
N ARG A 118 -4.43 -11.81 -14.39
CA ARG A 118 -5.63 -12.24 -15.13
C ARG A 118 -6.12 -11.18 -16.13
N LEU A 119 -6.00 -9.91 -15.76
CA LEU A 119 -6.35 -8.76 -16.59
C LEU A 119 -5.22 -8.35 -17.56
N GLU A 120 -4.14 -9.13 -17.65
CA GLU A 120 -2.97 -8.86 -18.51
C GLU A 120 -2.31 -7.50 -18.24
N ILE A 121 -2.45 -6.97 -17.02
CA ILE A 121 -1.84 -5.71 -16.60
C ILE A 121 -0.33 -5.90 -16.48
N ARG A 122 0.42 -5.04 -17.18
CA ARG A 122 1.89 -5.15 -17.21
C ARG A 122 2.60 -4.45 -16.07
N CYS A 123 2.00 -3.39 -15.54
CA CYS A 123 2.60 -2.56 -14.51
C CYS A 123 1.54 -2.15 -13.50
N VAL A 124 1.86 -2.36 -12.22
CA VAL A 124 1.01 -1.97 -11.09
C VAL A 124 1.79 -1.13 -10.10
N ARG A 125 1.08 -0.35 -9.30
CA ARG A 125 1.62 0.39 -8.17
C ARG A 125 1.18 -0.26 -6.87
N VAL A 126 2.11 -0.49 -5.96
CA VAL A 126 1.81 -0.97 -4.59
C VAL A 126 2.29 0.07 -3.59
N THR A 127 1.36 0.69 -2.88
CA THR A 127 1.65 1.61 -1.78
C THR A 127 1.72 0.81 -0.49
N HIS A 128 2.89 0.75 0.14
CA HIS A 128 3.07 0.08 1.44
C HIS A 128 3.19 1.09 2.60
N GLY A 129 3.32 2.38 2.27
CA GLY A 129 3.52 3.46 3.21
C GLY A 129 4.97 3.61 3.65
N LYS A 130 5.30 4.80 4.16
CA LYS A 130 6.56 5.08 4.85
C LYS A 130 6.27 4.99 6.34
N ALA A 131 6.65 3.91 7.00
CA ALA A 131 6.44 3.85 8.45
C ALA A 131 7.50 4.71 9.14
N VAL A 132 7.22 6.00 9.27
CA VAL A 132 7.89 6.89 10.20
C VAL A 132 6.91 7.11 11.34
N ARG A 133 6.85 6.16 12.27
CA ARG A 133 6.10 6.35 13.53
C ARG A 133 7.07 6.88 14.57
N LEU A 134 6.66 7.92 15.31
CA LEU A 134 7.42 8.50 16.42
C LEU A 134 7.83 7.45 17.47
N ASP A 135 7.06 6.36 17.56
CA ASP A 135 7.27 5.24 18.47
C ASP A 135 8.49 4.35 18.11
N GLY A 136 9.22 4.64 17.03
CA GLY A 136 10.38 3.84 16.59
C GLY A 136 10.02 2.45 16.02
N LYS A 137 8.73 2.18 15.78
CA LYS A 137 8.28 0.91 15.18
C LYS A 137 8.72 0.83 13.72
N ARG A 138 9.38 -0.28 13.38
CA ARG A 138 9.95 -0.58 12.05
C ARG A 138 8.86 -0.59 10.95
N PRO A 139 9.22 -0.26 9.70
CA PRO A 139 8.31 -0.33 8.56
C PRO A 139 8.07 -1.77 8.12
N MET A 140 7.36 -2.54 8.95
CA MET A 140 7.11 -3.97 8.74
C MET A 140 6.55 -4.24 7.34
N ILE A 141 5.49 -3.55 6.92
CA ILE A 141 4.86 -3.78 5.61
C ILE A 141 5.84 -3.52 4.46
N LYS A 142 6.72 -2.51 4.56
CA LYS A 142 7.71 -2.24 3.52
C LYS A 142 8.71 -3.40 3.36
N SER A 143 9.24 -3.89 4.46
CA SER A 143 10.17 -5.02 4.49
C SER A 143 9.52 -6.30 3.97
N HIS A 144 8.30 -6.59 4.41
CA HIS A 144 7.54 -7.73 3.94
C HIS A 144 7.23 -7.65 2.44
N VAL A 145 6.72 -6.51 1.95
CA VAL A 145 6.44 -6.30 0.52
C VAL A 145 7.71 -6.47 -0.32
N ASN A 146 8.87 -5.95 0.13
CA ASN A 146 10.15 -6.18 -0.56
C ASN A 146 10.52 -7.66 -0.66
N THR A 147 10.28 -8.45 0.40
CA THR A 147 10.51 -9.90 0.38
C THR A 147 9.51 -10.63 -0.51
N TRP A 148 8.21 -10.37 -0.32
CA TRP A 148 7.14 -11.07 -1.03
C TRP A 148 7.20 -10.85 -2.55
N LEU A 149 7.47 -9.63 -3.00
CA LEU A 149 7.57 -9.33 -4.42
C LEU A 149 8.75 -10.06 -5.09
N ARG A 150 9.84 -10.36 -4.37
CA ARG A 150 10.98 -11.15 -4.90
C ARG A 150 10.62 -12.62 -5.04
N GLN A 151 9.76 -13.14 -4.15
CA GLN A 151 9.31 -14.53 -4.14
C GLN A 151 8.20 -14.79 -5.16
N HIS A 152 7.37 -13.78 -5.47
CA HIS A 152 6.22 -13.94 -6.36
C HIS A 152 6.62 -14.27 -7.81
N SER A 153 6.12 -15.39 -8.34
CA SER A 153 6.51 -15.95 -9.65
C SER A 153 6.19 -15.06 -10.86
N GLN A 154 5.10 -14.29 -10.76
CA GLN A 154 4.67 -13.35 -11.81
C GLN A 154 5.42 -12.02 -11.78
N VAL A 155 6.16 -11.71 -10.71
CA VAL A 155 6.89 -10.45 -10.64
C VAL A 155 8.22 -10.59 -11.39
N LEU A 156 8.42 -9.72 -12.38
CA LEU A 156 9.67 -9.60 -13.12
C LEU A 156 10.64 -8.63 -12.46
N GLY A 157 10.12 -7.56 -11.85
CA GLY A 157 10.94 -6.58 -11.14
C GLY A 157 10.09 -5.47 -10.54
N PHE A 158 10.70 -4.69 -9.64
CA PHE A 158 10.07 -3.54 -9.03
C PHE A 158 11.09 -2.47 -8.66
N CYS A 159 10.63 -1.24 -8.55
CA CYS A 159 11.43 -0.14 -7.99
C CYS A 159 10.54 0.85 -7.26
N SER A 160 11.10 1.60 -6.30
CA SER A 160 10.37 2.69 -5.65
C SER A 160 9.82 3.69 -6.65
N CYS A 161 8.65 4.21 -6.34
CA CYS A 161 7.96 5.17 -7.18
C CYS A 161 8.67 6.53 -7.22
N LEU A 162 8.29 7.35 -8.21
CA LEU A 162 8.62 8.77 -8.19
C LEU A 162 7.92 9.46 -7.02
N ALA A 163 8.45 10.61 -6.58
CA ALA A 163 7.87 11.39 -5.47
C ALA A 163 6.37 11.67 -5.68
N LYS A 164 5.97 12.09 -6.89
CA LYS A 164 4.57 12.33 -7.26
C LYS A 164 3.64 11.11 -7.14
N HIS A 165 4.19 9.90 -7.12
CA HIS A 165 3.43 8.64 -7.03
C HIS A 165 3.66 7.90 -5.70
N GLY A 166 4.27 8.55 -4.69
CA GLY A 166 4.46 7.99 -3.34
C GLY A 166 5.92 7.82 -2.91
N GLY A 167 6.89 8.03 -3.80
CA GLY A 167 8.32 7.96 -3.47
C GLY A 167 8.73 6.62 -2.86
N ALA A 168 9.55 6.66 -1.81
CA ALA A 168 9.98 5.48 -1.05
C ALA A 168 8.85 4.74 -0.30
N GLY A 169 7.62 5.26 -0.29
CA GLY A 169 6.44 4.63 0.33
C GLY A 169 5.61 3.78 -0.64
N ALA A 170 6.00 3.72 -1.91
CA ALA A 170 5.34 2.92 -2.92
C ALA A 170 6.36 2.35 -3.91
N VAL A 171 5.97 1.28 -4.60
CA VAL A 171 6.78 0.66 -5.66
C VAL A 171 5.97 0.49 -6.93
N TYR A 172 6.61 0.67 -8.08
CA TYR A 172 6.10 0.14 -9.34
C TYR A 172 6.55 -1.31 -9.46
N VAL A 173 5.66 -2.18 -9.93
CA VAL A 173 5.89 -3.60 -10.09
C VAL A 173 5.57 -3.97 -11.54
N ILE A 174 6.53 -4.59 -12.23
CA ILE A 174 6.34 -5.16 -13.55
C ILE A 174 5.99 -6.63 -13.42
N LEU A 175 4.92 -7.03 -14.11
CA LEU A 175 4.42 -8.40 -14.14
C LEU A 175 4.80 -9.10 -15.44
N ARG A 176 4.90 -10.43 -15.35
CA ARG A 176 5.07 -11.31 -16.51
C ARG A 176 3.80 -11.26 -17.35
N ARG A 177 3.98 -11.15 -18.67
CA ARG A 177 2.89 -11.36 -19.61
C ARG A 177 2.60 -12.85 -19.72
N ILE A 178 1.43 -13.29 -19.26
CA ILE A 178 0.91 -14.60 -19.61
C ILE A 178 0.09 -14.39 -20.87
N MET A 179 0.54 -14.91 -21.99
CA MET A 179 -0.31 -14.99 -23.18
C MET A 179 -1.37 -16.04 -22.87
N MET A 180 -2.63 -15.63 -22.66
CA MET A 180 -3.71 -16.60 -22.64
C MET A 180 -3.91 -17.10 -24.08
N GLU A 181 -3.87 -18.42 -24.25
CA GLU A 181 -4.05 -19.10 -25.53
C GLU A 181 -5.44 -18.76 -26.09
N GLY A 182 -5.53 -18.20 -27.30
CA GLY A 182 -6.80 -17.96 -28.00
C GLY A 182 -7.28 -16.51 -28.16
N ARG A 183 -6.39 -15.50 -28.18
CA ARG A 183 -6.78 -14.09 -28.44
C ARG A 183 -6.25 -13.50 -29.76
N ASP A 184 -5.70 -14.36 -30.61
CA ASP A 184 -5.21 -14.04 -31.96
C ASP A 184 -6.18 -14.47 -33.08
N GLU A 185 -7.45 -14.76 -32.76
CA GLU A 185 -8.53 -15.00 -33.75
C GLU A 185 -9.42 -13.76 -33.96
#